data_AF-A0A0L0HLL0-F1
#
_entry.id   AF-A0A0L0HLL0-F1
#
_cell.length_a   1.000
_cell.length_b   1.000
_cell.length_c   1.000
_cell.angle_alpha   90.00
_cell.angle_beta   90.00
_cell.angle_gamma   90.00
#
_symmetry.space_group_name_H-M   'P 1'
#
loop_
_entity.id
_entity.type
_entity.pdbx_description
1 polymer ?
#
loop_
_entity_poly.entity_id
_entity_poly.type
_entity_poly.pdbx_seq_one_letter_code
_entity_poly.pdbx_strand_id
1 'polypeptide(L)'
;MVSAKGDMLVANKNQNPNYFGQLCGVGGGSLGIITSFKIALQTVPNTDAVTSFTFSWPASQHRAVLAAYNTWGPKATNDLTTELNWNSAGSLELQGLYLDPKSNLNGILKGFIDAVGSQPSASDVRQQSLMDALLRFTWMDTTKPAGMQHPFVQDAKCIKGNLLFYSAPFSGQTVQIMNKYLCSIPRGLTGAYIIIDLWGG
;
A
#
# COMPACT_ATOMS: atom_id res chain seq x y z
N MET A 1 15.25 2.75 24.72
CA MET A 1 15.99 1.60 24.15
C MET A 1 16.96 1.07 25.20
N VAL A 2 17.40 -0.17 25.07
CA VAL A 2 18.46 -0.78 25.91
C VAL A 2 19.68 -1.04 25.02
N SER A 3 20.85 -0.55 25.42
CA SER A 3 22.10 -0.71 24.68
C SER A 3 22.68 -2.12 24.84
N ALA A 4 23.74 -2.44 24.08
CA ALA A 4 24.49 -3.69 24.24
C ALA A 4 25.15 -3.84 25.63
N LYS A 5 25.33 -2.74 26.37
CA LYS A 5 25.84 -2.76 27.76
C LYS A 5 24.74 -2.96 28.80
N GLY A 6 23.46 -3.00 28.39
CA GLY A 6 22.32 -3.05 29.30
C GLY A 6 21.82 -1.67 29.75
N ASP A 7 22.39 -0.58 29.24
CA ASP A 7 22.00 0.78 29.65
C ASP A 7 20.68 1.19 29.02
N MET A 8 19.81 1.84 29.80
CA MET A 8 18.60 2.45 29.29
C MET A 8 18.91 3.83 28.68
N LEU A 9 18.64 3.98 27.39
CA LEU A 9 18.92 5.20 26.63
C LEU A 9 17.66 5.78 25.99
N VAL A 10 17.61 7.10 25.91
CA VAL A 10 16.67 7.85 25.06
C VAL A 10 17.44 8.33 23.83
N ALA A 11 16.94 7.95 22.65
CA ALA A 11 17.45 8.42 21.37
C ALA A 11 16.42 9.39 20.74
N ASN A 12 16.81 10.65 20.58
CA ASN A 12 16.05 11.70 19.91
C ASN A 12 17.02 12.72 19.27
N LYS A 13 16.49 13.79 18.67
CA LYS A 13 17.31 14.83 18.00
C LYS A 13 18.33 15.52 18.92
N ASN A 14 18.08 15.54 20.24
CA ASN A 14 18.88 16.26 21.22
C ASN A 14 19.71 15.31 22.12
N GLN A 15 19.31 14.04 22.24
CA GLN A 15 19.96 13.03 23.08
C GLN A 15 20.27 11.82 22.23
N ASN A 16 21.54 11.42 22.17
CA ASN A 16 21.97 10.27 21.36
C ASN A 16 21.54 10.39 19.87
N PRO A 17 21.78 11.53 19.18
CA PRO A 17 21.25 11.79 17.84
C PRO A 17 21.76 10.81 16.78
N ASN A 18 22.98 10.28 16.93
CA ASN A 18 23.52 9.25 16.04
C ASN A 18 22.72 7.94 16.12
N TYR A 19 22.25 7.58 17.31
CA TYR A 19 21.35 6.44 17.48
C TYR A 19 19.98 6.75 16.87
N PHE A 20 19.45 7.95 17.13
CA PHE A 20 18.15 8.36 16.61
C PHE A 20 18.09 8.31 15.08
N GLY A 21 19.08 8.88 14.38
CA GLY A 21 19.13 8.87 12.92
C GLY A 21 19.16 7.46 12.32
N GLN A 22 19.91 6.54 12.92
CA GLN A 22 19.97 5.16 12.44
C GLN A 22 18.70 4.36 12.77
N LEU A 23 18.12 4.56 13.95
CA LEU A 23 16.88 3.89 14.36
C LEU A 23 15.68 4.29 13.50
N CYS A 24 15.70 5.48 12.89
CA CYS A 24 14.66 5.97 11.99
C CYS A 24 14.74 5.42 10.56
N GLY A 25 15.55 4.40 10.25
CA GLY A 25 15.56 3.81 8.91
C GLY A 25 16.35 2.50 8.72
N VAL A 26 17.33 2.20 9.58
CA VAL A 26 18.24 1.05 9.43
C VAL A 26 17.67 -0.23 10.07
N GLY A 27 16.56 -0.12 10.80
CA GLY A 27 15.89 -1.24 11.48
C GLY A 27 16.38 -1.44 12.93
N GLY A 28 15.48 -1.88 13.80
CA GLY A 28 15.68 -1.84 15.25
C GLY A 28 16.64 -2.89 15.84
N GLY A 29 17.06 -3.90 15.08
CA GLY A 29 17.82 -5.05 15.59
C GLY A 29 19.33 -4.83 15.75
N SER A 30 19.90 -3.78 15.14
CA SER A 30 21.36 -3.61 15.05
C SER A 30 21.96 -2.72 16.14
N LEU A 31 21.14 -2.03 16.93
CA LEU A 31 21.61 -0.97 17.85
C LEU A 31 21.22 -1.20 19.32
N GLY A 32 20.54 -2.31 19.62
CA GLY A 32 20.03 -2.64 20.93
C GLY A 32 18.56 -3.05 20.88
N ILE A 33 17.88 -3.02 22.02
CA ILE A 33 16.46 -3.38 22.13
C ILE A 33 15.63 -2.10 22.24
N ILE A 34 14.74 -1.86 21.27
CA ILE A 34 13.77 -0.76 21.37
C ILE A 34 12.63 -1.20 22.29
N THR A 35 12.42 -0.46 23.38
CA THR A 35 11.40 -0.77 24.39
C THR A 35 10.18 0.13 24.32
N SER A 36 10.28 1.30 23.69
CA SER A 36 9.19 2.25 23.52
C SER A 36 9.46 3.24 22.38
N PHE A 37 8.39 3.79 21.82
CA PHE A 37 8.43 4.87 20.84
C PHE A 37 7.63 6.07 21.35
N LYS A 38 8.11 7.27 21.03
CA LYS A 38 7.31 8.50 21.13
C LYS A 38 7.02 8.96 19.70
N ILE A 39 5.77 8.83 19.27
CA ILE A 39 5.32 9.19 17.93
C ILE A 39 4.55 10.51 17.96
N ALA A 40 4.77 11.36 16.96
CA ALA A 40 3.96 12.55 16.75
C ALA A 40 2.74 12.15 15.91
N LEU A 41 1.54 12.45 16.41
CA LEU A 41 0.31 12.20 15.65
C LEU A 41 0.12 13.32 14.61
N GLN A 42 -0.29 12.92 13.41
CA GLN A 42 -0.69 13.86 12.36
C GLN A 42 -2.20 14.03 12.38
N THR A 43 -2.66 15.28 12.18
CA THR A 43 -4.09 15.56 12.04
C THR A 43 -4.50 15.29 10.60
N VAL A 44 -5.54 14.50 10.40
CA VAL A 44 -6.13 14.25 9.09
C VAL A 44 -7.42 15.07 9.00
N PRO A 45 -7.61 15.91 7.97
CA PRO A 45 -8.87 16.60 7.77
C PRO A 45 -9.97 15.62 7.37
N ASN A 46 -11.23 16.01 7.58
CA ASN A 46 -12.41 15.31 7.03
C ASN A 46 -12.48 13.81 7.38
N THR A 47 -12.05 13.41 8.60
CA THR A 47 -12.01 12.00 9.01
C THR A 47 -13.35 11.27 8.97
N ASP A 48 -14.47 12.00 8.91
CA ASP A 48 -15.81 11.41 8.83
C ASP A 48 -16.25 11.12 7.38
N ALA A 49 -15.53 11.67 6.38
CA ALA A 49 -15.94 11.63 4.98
C ALA A 49 -14.72 11.59 4.02
N VAL A 50 -13.96 10.51 4.08
CA VAL A 50 -12.89 10.18 3.10
C VAL A 50 -13.41 9.19 2.07
N THR A 51 -12.65 8.97 0.99
CA THR A 51 -13.05 8.06 -0.09
C THR A 51 -12.03 6.94 -0.28
N SER A 52 -12.47 5.69 -0.14
CA SER A 52 -11.69 4.52 -0.58
C SER A 52 -12.21 3.99 -1.91
N PHE A 53 -11.34 3.45 -2.74
CA PHE A 53 -11.73 2.92 -4.04
C PHE A 53 -10.91 1.72 -4.48
N THR A 54 -11.52 0.89 -5.34
CA THR A 54 -10.83 -0.06 -6.20
C THR A 54 -11.29 0.08 -7.64
N PHE A 55 -10.38 -0.09 -8.60
CA PHE A 55 -10.65 -0.17 -10.03
C PHE A 55 -9.83 -1.30 -10.63
N SER A 56 -10.47 -2.24 -11.31
CA SER A 56 -9.82 -3.45 -11.82
C SER A 56 -9.85 -3.48 -13.34
N TRP A 57 -8.74 -3.90 -13.95
CA TRP A 57 -8.64 -4.09 -15.40
C TRP A 57 -8.30 -5.55 -15.74
N PRO A 58 -8.70 -6.03 -16.93
CA PRO A 58 -8.30 -7.34 -17.44
C PRO A 58 -6.88 -7.32 -18.00
N ALA A 59 -6.28 -8.51 -18.16
CA ALA A 59 -4.92 -8.69 -18.64
C ALA A 59 -4.57 -7.96 -19.96
N SER A 60 -5.54 -7.79 -20.86
CA SER A 60 -5.37 -7.06 -22.11
C SER A 60 -5.04 -5.57 -21.92
N GLN A 61 -5.40 -4.99 -20.77
CA GLN A 61 -5.21 -3.58 -20.45
C GLN A 61 -4.05 -3.32 -19.46
N HIS A 62 -3.45 -4.35 -18.86
CA HIS A 62 -2.42 -4.18 -17.82
C HIS A 62 -1.25 -3.29 -18.27
N ARG A 63 -0.81 -3.40 -19.53
CA ARG A 63 0.25 -2.55 -20.05
C ARG A 63 -0.13 -1.07 -20.07
N ALA A 64 -1.35 -0.75 -20.50
CA ALA A 64 -1.84 0.63 -20.54
C ALA A 64 -1.99 1.20 -19.13
N VAL A 65 -2.55 0.41 -18.21
CA VAL A 65 -2.69 0.76 -16.78
C VAL A 65 -1.33 1.06 -16.16
N LEU A 66 -0.35 0.19 -16.31
CA LEU A 66 0.99 0.39 -15.74
C LEU A 66 1.72 1.60 -16.35
N ALA A 67 1.55 1.85 -17.65
CA ALA A 67 2.14 3.02 -18.31
C ALA A 67 1.49 4.34 -17.82
N ALA A 68 0.17 4.36 -17.72
CA ALA A 68 -0.58 5.50 -17.18
C ALA A 68 -0.20 5.75 -15.71
N TYR A 69 -0.13 4.69 -14.90
CA TYR A 69 0.20 4.78 -13.48
C TYR A 69 1.59 5.38 -13.27
N ASN A 70 2.61 4.93 -14.01
CA ASN A 70 3.96 5.49 -13.94
C ASN A 70 4.03 7.00 -14.27
N THR A 71 3.10 7.51 -15.09
CA THR A 71 3.11 8.91 -15.52
C THR A 71 2.25 9.81 -14.62
N TRP A 72 1.09 9.29 -14.19
CA TRP A 72 0.11 10.01 -13.37
C TRP A 72 0.46 9.95 -11.88
N GLY A 73 0.85 8.77 -11.37
CA GLY A 73 1.04 8.53 -9.94
C GLY A 73 2.00 9.50 -9.26
N PRO A 74 3.20 9.80 -9.81
CA PRO A 74 4.14 10.74 -9.19
C PRO A 74 3.65 12.19 -9.15
N LYS A 75 2.57 12.51 -9.86
CA LYS A 75 1.95 13.84 -9.94
C LYS A 75 0.60 13.91 -9.21
N ALA A 76 0.17 12.80 -8.61
CA ALA A 76 -1.06 12.77 -7.84
C ALA A 76 -0.94 13.70 -6.62
N THR A 77 -2.08 14.19 -6.14
CA THR A 77 -2.12 15.04 -4.94
C THR A 77 -1.65 14.27 -3.71
N ASN A 78 -1.05 14.96 -2.75
CA ASN A 78 -0.64 14.40 -1.45
C ASN A 78 -1.82 13.91 -0.60
N ASP A 79 -3.04 14.30 -0.93
CA ASP A 79 -4.26 13.80 -0.28
C ASP A 79 -4.69 12.42 -0.80
N LEU A 80 -3.97 11.87 -1.80
CA LEU A 80 -4.27 10.60 -2.44
C LEU A 80 -3.13 9.60 -2.23
N THR A 81 -3.48 8.40 -1.78
CA THR A 81 -2.58 7.24 -1.78
C THR A 81 -3.16 6.15 -2.65
N THR A 82 -2.32 5.53 -3.48
CA THR A 82 -2.72 4.42 -4.34
C THR A 82 -1.66 3.33 -4.38
N GLU A 83 -2.12 2.11 -4.63
CA GLU A 83 -1.31 0.92 -4.89
C GLU A 83 -1.91 0.19 -6.09
N LEU A 84 -1.08 -0.42 -6.94
CA LEU A 84 -1.56 -1.44 -7.88
C LEU A 84 -1.31 -2.84 -7.29
N ASN A 85 -2.39 -3.60 -7.11
CA ASN A 85 -2.37 -4.99 -6.74
C ASN A 85 -2.58 -5.88 -7.97
N TRP A 86 -1.58 -6.68 -8.30
CA TRP A 86 -1.63 -7.61 -9.43
C TRP A 86 -1.56 -9.04 -8.93
N ASN A 87 -2.66 -9.77 -9.04
CA ASN A 87 -2.81 -11.07 -8.40
C ASN A 87 -2.98 -12.24 -9.39
N SER A 88 -2.90 -13.46 -8.87
CA SER A 88 -3.03 -14.70 -9.63
C SER A 88 -4.43 -14.96 -10.22
N ALA A 89 -5.44 -14.13 -9.90
CA ALA A 89 -6.72 -14.17 -10.60
C ALA A 89 -6.66 -13.48 -11.98
N GLY A 90 -5.51 -12.91 -12.35
CA GLY A 90 -5.29 -12.25 -13.64
C GLY A 90 -5.84 -10.83 -13.70
N SER A 91 -6.11 -10.23 -12.54
CA SER A 91 -6.57 -8.84 -12.43
C SER A 91 -5.43 -7.94 -11.95
N LEU A 92 -5.38 -6.74 -12.52
CA LEU A 92 -4.60 -5.61 -12.03
C LEU A 92 -5.58 -4.58 -11.45
N GLU A 93 -5.52 -4.40 -10.14
CA GLU A 93 -6.43 -3.56 -9.38
C GLU A 93 -5.70 -2.33 -8.82
N LEU A 94 -6.18 -1.14 -9.17
CA LEU A 94 -5.80 0.09 -8.47
C LEU A 94 -6.64 0.20 -7.20
N GLN A 95 -5.98 0.13 -6.06
CA GLN A 95 -6.55 0.41 -4.75
C GLN A 95 -6.14 1.81 -4.32
N GLY A 96 -7.00 2.51 -3.59
CA GLY A 96 -6.62 3.82 -3.07
C GLY A 96 -7.51 4.38 -1.97
N LEU A 97 -6.93 5.37 -1.30
CA LEU A 97 -7.53 6.20 -0.27
C LEU A 97 -7.31 7.66 -0.65
N TYR A 98 -8.40 8.43 -0.69
CA TYR A 98 -8.40 9.86 -0.93
C TYR A 98 -9.00 10.56 0.30
N LEU A 99 -8.30 11.55 0.86
CA LEU A 99 -8.67 12.24 2.11
C LEU A 99 -9.80 13.29 1.94
N ASP A 100 -10.67 13.06 0.97
CA ASP A 100 -11.72 14.00 0.55
C ASP A 100 -12.98 13.25 0.09
N PRO A 101 -14.12 13.96 -0.05
CA PRO A 101 -15.39 13.38 -0.46
C PRO A 101 -15.38 12.75 -1.86
N LYS A 102 -16.26 11.76 -2.06
CA LYS A 102 -16.34 10.97 -3.30
C LYS A 102 -16.69 11.81 -4.53
N SER A 103 -17.39 12.93 -4.34
CA SER A 103 -17.74 13.87 -5.41
C SER A 103 -16.53 14.41 -6.16
N ASN A 104 -15.38 14.50 -5.48
CA ASN A 104 -14.16 15.09 -6.04
C ASN A 104 -13.27 14.04 -6.72
N LEU A 105 -13.47 12.74 -6.42
CA LEU A 105 -12.59 11.66 -6.87
C LEU A 105 -12.49 11.57 -8.40
N ASN A 106 -13.61 11.75 -9.11
CA ASN A 106 -13.62 11.69 -10.57
C ASN A 106 -12.66 12.71 -11.20
N GLY A 107 -12.54 13.91 -10.63
CA GLY A 107 -11.61 14.93 -11.13
C GLY A 107 -10.16 14.51 -10.95
N ILE A 108 -9.83 13.91 -9.80
CA ILE A 108 -8.48 13.45 -9.47
C ILE A 108 -8.04 12.28 -10.35
N LEU A 109 -8.94 11.31 -10.60
CA LEU A 109 -8.64 10.12 -11.38
C LEU A 109 -8.82 10.29 -12.89
N LYS A 110 -9.44 11.39 -13.36
CA LYS A 110 -9.74 11.59 -14.78
C LYS A 110 -8.51 11.42 -15.66
N GLY A 111 -7.41 12.10 -15.32
CA GLY A 111 -6.17 12.04 -16.10
C GLY A 111 -5.57 10.64 -16.17
N PHE A 112 -5.72 9.85 -15.10
CA PHE A 112 -5.31 8.45 -15.09
C PHE A 112 -6.19 7.60 -16.00
N ILE A 113 -7.51 7.64 -15.82
CA ILE A 113 -8.47 6.83 -16.60
C ILE A 113 -8.39 7.16 -18.09
N ASP A 114 -8.26 8.44 -18.45
CA ASP A 114 -8.07 8.88 -19.84
C ASP A 114 -6.76 8.33 -20.43
N ALA A 115 -5.67 8.34 -19.67
CA ALA A 115 -4.37 7.82 -20.10
C ALA A 115 -4.36 6.29 -20.25
N VAL A 116 -5.16 5.56 -19.46
CA VAL A 116 -5.38 4.13 -19.67
C VAL A 116 -6.12 3.88 -20.98
N GLY A 117 -7.01 4.78 -21.38
CA GLY A 117 -7.78 4.68 -22.63
C GLY A 117 -8.88 3.62 -22.61
N SER A 118 -9.21 3.06 -21.45
CA SER A 118 -10.31 2.12 -21.27
C SER A 118 -10.91 2.21 -19.86
N GLN A 119 -12.21 1.95 -19.75
CA GLN A 119 -12.89 1.88 -18.46
C GLN A 119 -12.49 0.61 -17.70
N PRO A 120 -12.42 0.66 -16.36
CA PRO A 120 -12.18 -0.53 -15.55
C PRO A 120 -13.32 -1.52 -15.72
N SER A 121 -13.01 -2.82 -15.69
CA SER A 121 -14.00 -3.90 -15.78
C SER A 121 -14.78 -4.08 -14.48
N ALA A 122 -14.26 -3.59 -13.35
CA ALA A 122 -14.93 -3.58 -12.06
C ALA A 122 -14.49 -2.34 -11.26
N SER A 123 -15.38 -1.81 -10.43
CA SER A 123 -15.06 -0.71 -9.53
C SER A 123 -15.89 -0.77 -8.25
N ASP A 124 -15.31 -0.33 -7.14
CA ASP A 124 -16.02 -0.15 -5.87
C ASP A 124 -15.49 1.11 -5.17
N VAL A 125 -16.33 2.14 -5.07
CA VAL A 125 -15.98 3.46 -4.54
C VAL A 125 -16.89 3.81 -3.36
N ARG A 126 -16.30 4.04 -2.19
CA ARG A 126 -17.02 4.25 -0.92
C ARG A 126 -16.56 5.52 -0.25
N GLN A 127 -17.51 6.40 0.08
CA GLN A 127 -17.29 7.48 1.03
C GLN A 127 -17.65 6.99 2.43
N GLN A 128 -16.75 7.18 3.39
CA GLN A 128 -16.87 6.61 4.74
C GLN A 128 -15.92 7.31 5.72
N SER A 129 -15.91 6.89 6.99
CA SER A 129 -14.92 7.37 7.95
C SER A 129 -13.51 6.92 7.57
N LEU A 130 -12.50 7.65 8.04
CA LEU A 130 -11.09 7.29 7.88
C LEU A 130 -10.82 5.90 8.43
N MET A 131 -11.40 5.55 9.59
CA MET A 131 -11.22 4.23 10.16
C MET A 131 -11.81 3.13 9.30
N ASP A 132 -13.01 3.31 8.75
CA ASP A 132 -13.62 2.32 7.84
C ASP A 132 -12.80 2.17 6.55
N ALA A 133 -12.21 3.27 6.07
CA ALA A 133 -11.32 3.26 4.91
C ALA A 133 -10.00 2.54 5.17
N LEU A 134 -9.38 2.72 6.33
CA LEU A 134 -8.21 1.96 6.74
C LEU A 134 -8.55 0.47 6.90
N LEU A 135 -9.68 0.16 7.55
CA LEU A 135 -10.13 -1.21 7.79
C LEU A 135 -10.40 -1.98 6.49
N ARG A 136 -10.89 -1.30 5.43
CA ARG A 136 -11.16 -1.91 4.11
C ARG A 136 -9.96 -2.67 3.54
N PHE A 137 -8.75 -2.17 3.74
CA PHE A 137 -7.53 -2.73 3.17
C PHE A 137 -6.71 -3.58 4.14
N THR A 138 -7.27 -3.90 5.31
CA THR A 138 -6.63 -4.83 6.27
C THR A 138 -6.87 -6.30 5.92
N TRP A 139 -7.87 -6.59 5.09
CA TRP A 139 -8.38 -7.95 4.80
C TRP A 139 -8.75 -8.76 6.07
N MET A 140 -8.99 -8.07 7.18
CA MET A 140 -9.51 -8.67 8.41
C MET A 140 -11.04 -8.67 8.43
N ASP A 141 -11.65 -9.52 9.25
CA ASP A 141 -13.10 -9.52 9.47
C ASP A 141 -13.51 -8.30 10.30
N THR A 142 -13.88 -7.21 9.60
CA THR A 142 -14.32 -5.96 10.21
C THR A 142 -15.66 -6.05 10.93
N THR A 143 -16.40 -7.16 10.78
CA THR A 143 -17.63 -7.40 11.55
C THR A 143 -17.33 -7.86 12.97
N LYS A 144 -16.09 -8.25 13.27
CA LYS A 144 -15.62 -8.67 14.60
C LYS A 144 -14.38 -7.89 15.06
N PRO A 145 -14.49 -6.58 15.34
CA PRO A 145 -13.35 -5.73 15.71
C PRO A 145 -12.57 -6.23 16.94
N ALA A 146 -13.23 -6.90 17.88
CA ALA A 146 -12.57 -7.53 19.02
C ALA A 146 -11.52 -8.57 18.60
N GLY A 147 -11.77 -9.25 17.47
CA GLY A 147 -10.83 -10.19 16.88
C GLY A 147 -9.61 -9.53 16.22
N MET A 148 -9.49 -8.20 16.21
CA MET A 148 -8.31 -7.48 15.75
C MET A 148 -7.40 -7.03 16.90
N GLN A 149 -7.85 -7.21 18.14
CA GLN A 149 -7.12 -6.78 19.33
C GLN A 149 -6.15 -7.87 19.81
N HIS A 150 -5.10 -7.47 20.52
CA HIS A 150 -4.15 -8.40 21.12
C HIS A 150 -4.81 -9.22 22.26
N PRO A 151 -4.52 -10.54 22.36
CA PRO A 151 -3.72 -11.34 21.45
C PRO A 151 -4.51 -11.72 20.19
N PHE A 152 -3.96 -11.37 19.02
CA PHE A 152 -4.52 -11.77 17.74
C PHE A 152 -3.91 -13.11 17.31
N VAL A 153 -4.77 -14.04 16.88
CA VAL A 153 -4.35 -15.35 16.38
C VAL A 153 -4.94 -15.54 14.99
N GLN A 154 -4.09 -15.81 14.01
CA GLN A 154 -4.48 -16.22 12.67
C GLN A 154 -3.61 -17.38 12.19
N ASP A 155 -4.10 -18.17 11.24
CA ASP A 155 -3.31 -19.22 10.61
C ASP A 155 -2.07 -18.61 9.95
N ALA A 156 -0.90 -19.14 10.30
CA ALA A 156 0.34 -18.75 9.66
C ALA A 156 0.38 -19.30 8.23
N LYS A 157 0.40 -18.40 7.23
CA LYS A 157 0.71 -18.78 5.85
C LYS A 157 2.20 -18.62 5.61
N CYS A 158 2.83 -19.62 5.03
CA CYS A 158 4.22 -19.51 4.57
C CYS A 158 4.29 -18.49 3.42
N ILE A 159 5.07 -17.43 3.59
CA ILE A 159 5.28 -16.41 2.58
C ILE A 159 6.76 -16.33 2.18
N LYS A 160 7.01 -16.08 0.90
CA LYS A 160 8.31 -15.65 0.39
C LYS A 160 8.10 -14.40 -0.45
N GLY A 161 8.70 -13.30 -0.02
CA GLY A 161 8.65 -12.02 -0.72
C GLY A 161 10.04 -11.55 -1.14
N ASN A 162 10.08 -10.75 -2.20
CA ASN A 162 11.21 -9.92 -2.58
C ASN A 162 10.67 -8.51 -2.89
N LEU A 163 11.50 -7.50 -2.69
CA LEU A 163 11.18 -6.10 -3.01
C LEU A 163 12.27 -5.56 -3.94
N LEU A 164 11.86 -4.78 -4.94
CA LEU A 164 12.76 -4.19 -5.94
C LEU A 164 12.33 -2.75 -6.21
N PHE A 165 13.31 -1.87 -6.37
CA PHE A 165 13.09 -0.52 -6.88
C PHE A 165 13.21 -0.52 -8.40
N TYR A 166 12.23 0.08 -9.07
CA TYR A 166 12.25 0.30 -10.51
C TYR A 166 12.32 1.79 -10.80
N SER A 167 13.33 2.20 -11.57
CA SER A 167 13.53 3.59 -12.00
C SER A 167 12.91 3.89 -13.38
N ALA A 168 12.35 2.88 -14.05
CA ALA A 168 11.72 3.00 -15.35
C ALA A 168 10.44 2.16 -15.44
N PRO A 169 9.47 2.56 -16.28
CA PRO A 169 8.27 1.77 -16.52
C PRO A 169 8.59 0.34 -17.01
N PHE A 170 7.74 -0.61 -16.65
CA PHE A 170 7.88 -1.99 -17.15
C PHE A 170 7.75 -2.03 -18.68
N SER A 171 8.66 -2.77 -19.32
CA SER A 171 8.56 -3.06 -20.75
C SER A 171 7.32 -3.92 -21.04
N GLY A 172 6.84 -3.89 -22.30
CA GLY A 172 5.74 -4.77 -22.71
C GLY A 172 6.04 -6.25 -22.50
N GLN A 173 7.30 -6.66 -22.69
CA GLN A 173 7.74 -8.04 -22.44
C GLN A 173 7.69 -8.39 -20.95
N THR A 174 8.13 -7.48 -20.07
CA THR A 174 8.02 -7.64 -18.61
C THR A 174 6.56 -7.86 -18.20
N VAL A 175 5.65 -7.03 -18.70
CA VAL A 175 4.21 -7.15 -18.37
C VAL A 175 3.65 -8.50 -18.83
N GLN A 176 4.04 -8.98 -20.02
CA GLN A 176 3.63 -10.30 -20.52
C GLN A 176 4.16 -11.45 -19.66
N ILE A 177 5.43 -11.37 -19.23
CA ILE A 177 6.03 -12.38 -18.35
C ILE A 177 5.29 -12.45 -17.02
N MET A 178 5.01 -11.30 -16.40
CA MET A 178 4.29 -11.23 -15.12
C MET A 178 2.85 -11.74 -15.26
N ASN A 179 2.14 -11.37 -16.33
CA ASN A 179 0.81 -11.91 -16.64
C ASN A 179 0.85 -13.46 -16.73
N LYS A 180 1.79 -14.00 -17.50
CA LYS A 180 1.94 -15.44 -17.68
C LYS A 180 2.27 -16.15 -16.37
N TYR A 181 3.18 -15.58 -15.58
CA TYR A 181 3.59 -16.13 -14.28
C TYR A 181 2.41 -16.19 -13.31
N LEU A 182 1.69 -15.08 -13.11
CA LEU A 182 0.58 -15.02 -12.17
C LEU A 182 -0.57 -15.95 -12.57
N CYS A 183 -0.88 -16.09 -13.86
CA CYS A 183 -1.88 -17.05 -14.35
C CYS A 183 -1.45 -18.52 -14.22
N SER A 184 -0.15 -18.80 -14.04
CA SER A 184 0.36 -20.17 -13.89
C SER A 184 0.31 -20.68 -12.44
N ILE A 185 0.03 -19.80 -11.47
CA ILE A 185 -0.02 -20.15 -10.06
C ILE A 185 -1.24 -21.04 -9.79
N PRO A 186 -1.07 -22.22 -9.15
CA PRO A 186 -2.19 -23.09 -8.82
C PRO A 186 -3.22 -22.38 -7.96
N ARG A 187 -4.50 -22.61 -8.23
CA ARG A 187 -5.61 -22.09 -7.40
C ARG A 187 -5.72 -22.90 -6.11
N GLY A 188 -6.22 -22.26 -5.04
CA GLY A 188 -6.47 -22.91 -3.75
C GLY A 188 -5.71 -22.21 -2.62
N LEU A 189 -4.96 -22.98 -1.83
CA LEU A 189 -4.24 -22.46 -0.66
C LEU A 189 -2.95 -21.70 -1.02
N THR A 190 -2.51 -21.78 -2.28
CA THR A 190 -1.33 -21.07 -2.79
C THR A 190 -1.80 -19.84 -3.57
N GLY A 191 -1.15 -18.71 -3.32
CA GLY A 191 -1.39 -17.46 -4.05
C GLY A 191 -0.08 -16.76 -4.33
N ALA A 192 -0.07 -15.91 -5.35
CA ALA A 192 1.00 -14.96 -5.60
C ALA A 192 0.38 -13.63 -6.01
N TYR A 193 1.06 -12.56 -5.64
CA TYR A 193 0.69 -11.21 -6.01
C TYR A 193 1.94 -10.37 -6.18
N ILE A 194 1.81 -9.29 -6.93
CA ILE A 194 2.77 -8.23 -7.08
C ILE A 194 2.07 -6.96 -6.62
N ILE A 195 2.70 -6.26 -5.69
CA ILE A 195 2.29 -4.93 -5.22
C ILE A 195 3.21 -3.91 -5.88
N ILE A 196 2.63 -2.84 -6.39
CA ILE A 196 3.36 -1.75 -7.02
C ILE A 196 2.93 -0.44 -6.38
N ASP A 197 3.81 0.08 -5.54
CA ASP A 197 3.73 1.41 -4.95
C ASP A 197 4.51 2.40 -5.81
N LEU A 198 3.95 3.59 -6.01
CA LEU A 198 4.68 4.71 -6.58
C LEU A 198 5.07 5.67 -5.48
N TRP A 199 6.35 6.01 -5.46
CA TRP A 199 6.92 6.94 -4.51
C TRP A 199 6.97 8.31 -5.19
N GLY A 200 6.05 9.18 -4.80
CA GLY A 200 5.87 10.55 -5.28
C GLY A 200 5.07 11.36 -4.26
N GLY A 201 4.63 12.56 -4.65
CA GLY A 201 4.00 13.54 -3.74
C GLY A 201 4.91 14.70 -3.37
#